data_AF-A0A9D2FLS7-F1
#
_entry.id   AF-A0A9D2FLS7-F1
#
_cell.length_a   1.000
_cell.length_b   1.000
_cell.length_c   1.000
_cell.angle_alpha   90.00
_cell.angle_beta   90.00
_cell.angle_gamma   90.00
#
_symmetry.space_group_name_H-M   'P 1'
#
loop_
_entity.id
_entity.type
_entity.pdbx_description
1 polymer ?
#
loop_
_entity_poly.entity_id
_entity_poly.type
_entity_poly.pdbx_seq_one_letter_code
_entity_poly.pdbx_strand_id
1 'polypeptide(L)'
;MSITIPHAKYGTIVYDENIWTGKRTLLCNNTPCTKLGRNSFQMEDGTVATLKGSTLTGVKLLLGGETIQVSAPAKWYEYVLALLPFVFDMIWGNIPAALQMFPIVSGAIGGLICAVGAVLSFFLMRKTSKWWLKVIIGIAVGAVAILICYAIALAILSA
;
A
#
# COMPACT_ATOMS: atom_id res chain seq x y z
N MET A 1 -4.56 -3.25 10.21
CA MET A 1 -3.37 -4.10 9.98
C MET A 1 -2.74 -4.20 11.34
N SER A 2 -2.87 -5.36 11.97
CA SER A 2 -2.39 -5.57 13.33
C SER A 2 -1.02 -6.24 13.27
N ILE A 3 -0.04 -5.66 13.94
CA ILE A 3 1.33 -6.17 14.04
C ILE A 3 1.65 -6.31 15.53
N THR A 4 2.00 -7.52 15.95
CA THR A 4 2.41 -7.83 17.31
C THR A 4 3.91 -8.05 17.35
N ILE A 5 4.62 -7.30 18.18
CA ILE A 5 6.07 -7.38 18.33
C ILE A 5 6.39 -7.66 19.80
N PRO A 6 7.01 -8.80 20.12
CA PRO A 6 7.53 -9.04 21.45
C PRO A 6 8.81 -8.20 21.67
N HIS A 7 8.83 -7.37 22.71
CA HIS A 7 10.00 -6.57 23.08
C HIS A 7 10.47 -6.91 24.50
N ALA A 8 11.77 -7.17 24.68
CA ALA A 8 12.34 -7.62 25.96
C ALA A 8 12.15 -6.61 27.11
N LYS A 9 12.07 -5.31 26.79
CA LYS A 9 11.98 -4.21 27.76
C LYS A 9 10.57 -3.64 27.97
N TYR A 10 9.69 -3.76 26.98
CA TYR A 10 8.37 -3.11 26.95
C TYR A 10 7.20 -4.09 26.77
N GLY A 11 7.48 -5.39 26.84
CA GLY A 11 6.49 -6.46 26.66
C GLY A 11 5.97 -6.55 25.23
N THR A 12 4.73 -6.99 25.08
CA THR A 12 4.05 -7.16 23.78
C THR A 12 3.56 -5.81 23.27
N ILE A 13 4.10 -5.36 22.13
CA ILE A 13 3.66 -4.15 21.43
C ILE A 13 2.69 -4.56 20.32
N VAL A 14 1.43 -4.14 20.41
CA VAL A 14 0.42 -4.36 19.36
C VAL A 14 0.14 -3.03 18.68
N TYR A 15 0.47 -2.95 17.41
CA TYR A 15 0.15 -1.82 16.55
C TYR A 15 -1.01 -2.20 15.64
N ASP A 16 -2.12 -1.48 15.65
CA ASP A 16 -3.16 -1.61 14.63
C ASP A 16 -3.35 -0.30 13.86
N GLU A 17 -3.29 -0.39 12.54
CA GLU A 17 -3.56 0.72 11.63
C GLU A 17 -4.68 0.36 10.65
N ASN A 18 -5.74 1.16 10.67
CA ASN A 18 -6.73 1.14 9.60
C ASN A 18 -6.17 1.90 8.41
N ILE A 19 -5.89 1.18 7.33
CA ILE A 19 -5.24 1.71 6.12
C ILE A 19 -6.16 2.67 5.35
N TRP A 20 -7.49 2.55 5.50
CA TRP A 20 -8.47 3.39 4.82
C TRP A 20 -8.73 4.71 5.56
N THR A 21 -8.82 4.66 6.89
CA THR A 21 -9.06 5.87 7.71
C THR A 21 -7.79 6.49 8.28
N GLY A 22 -6.64 5.82 8.15
CA GLY A 22 -5.38 6.19 8.77
C GLY A 22 -5.41 6.17 10.30
N LYS A 23 -6.46 5.61 10.92
CA LYS A 23 -6.57 5.51 12.38
C LYS A 23 -5.54 4.51 12.89
N ARG A 24 -4.75 4.93 13.88
CA ARG A 24 -3.70 4.15 14.52
C ARG A 24 -4.03 3.94 15.98
N THR A 25 -3.92 2.71 16.46
CA THR A 25 -3.99 2.33 17.86
C THR A 25 -2.73 1.58 18.24
N LEU A 26 -2.29 1.79 19.48
CA LEU A 26 -1.06 1.21 19.99
C LEU A 26 -1.33 0.71 21.40
N LEU A 27 -1.06 -0.58 21.60
CA LEU A 27 -1.06 -1.21 22.91
C LEU A 27 0.38 -1.58 23.24
N CYS A 28 0.81 -1.27 24.44
CA CYS A 28 2.09 -1.72 24.97
C CYS A 28 1.82 -2.45 26.27
N ASN A 29 2.35 -3.67 26.40
CA ASN A 29 2.15 -4.49 27.59
C ASN A 29 0.66 -4.70 27.95
N ASN A 30 -0.19 -4.91 26.93
CA ASN A 30 -1.65 -5.02 27.03
C ASN A 30 -2.41 -3.77 27.55
N THR A 31 -1.74 -2.66 27.86
CA THR A 31 -2.41 -1.41 28.20
C THR A 31 -2.53 -0.49 26.97
N PRO A 32 -3.73 0.05 26.69
CA PRO A 32 -3.95 0.95 25.57
C PRO A 32 -3.27 2.29 25.85
N CYS A 33 -2.32 2.69 25.00
CA CYS A 33 -1.65 3.98 25.15
C CYS A 33 -2.62 5.14 24.85
N THR A 34 -2.61 6.18 25.69
CA THR A 34 -3.45 7.37 25.48
C THR A 34 -2.92 8.16 24.29
N LYS A 35 -3.80 8.43 23.32
CA LYS A 35 -3.42 9.16 22.11
C LYS A 35 -3.22 10.64 22.43
N LEU A 36 -1.99 11.12 22.31
CA LEU A 36 -1.63 12.53 22.57
C LEU A 36 -1.67 13.36 21.29
N GLY A 37 -1.52 12.71 20.12
CA GLY A 37 -1.58 13.36 18.82
C GLY A 37 -1.78 12.37 17.67
N ARG A 38 -1.58 12.81 16.43
CA ARG A 38 -1.75 11.95 15.24
C ARG A 38 -0.75 10.78 15.21
N ASN A 39 0.46 11.03 15.71
CA ASN A 39 1.60 10.10 15.68
C ASN A 39 2.23 9.86 17.07
N SER A 40 1.73 10.52 18.12
CA SER A 40 2.27 10.45 19.48
C SER A 40 1.27 9.81 20.42
N PHE A 41 1.78 8.87 21.23
CA PHE A 41 1.03 8.09 22.20
C PHE A 41 1.77 8.18 23.53
N GLN A 42 1.04 8.32 24.63
CA GLN A 42 1.60 8.32 25.96
C GLN A 42 1.27 7.00 26.65
N MET A 43 2.29 6.39 27.24
CA MET A 43 2.16 5.22 28.09
C MET A 43 1.72 5.62 29.51
N GLU A 44 1.25 4.65 30.29
CA GLU A 44 0.92 4.86 31.71
C GLU A 44 2.12 5.38 32.53
N ASP A 45 3.34 4.96 32.17
CA ASP A 45 4.60 5.45 32.78
C ASP A 45 4.98 6.89 32.35
N GLY A 46 4.11 7.61 31.64
CA GLY A 46 4.37 8.96 31.15
C GLY A 46 5.32 9.05 29.95
N THR A 47 5.89 7.93 29.51
CA THR A 47 6.80 7.86 28.35
C THR A 47 6.05 8.13 27.04
N VAL A 48 6.59 9.03 26.20
CA VAL A 48 6.02 9.38 24.90
C VAL A 48 6.56 8.46 23.82
N ALA A 49 5.68 7.64 23.24
CA ALA A 49 5.92 6.82 22.07
C ALA A 49 5.56 7.60 20.80
N THR A 50 6.52 7.75 19.87
CA THR A 50 6.29 8.46 18.60
C THR A 50 6.41 7.52 17.41
N LEU A 51 5.38 7.45 16.58
CA LEU A 51 5.39 6.70 15.33
C LEU A 51 5.88 7.58 14.19
N LYS A 52 7.00 7.19 13.56
CA LYS A 52 7.50 7.80 12.32
C LYS A 52 7.24 6.89 11.12
N GLY A 53 6.81 7.50 10.02
CA GLY A 53 6.58 6.83 8.74
C GLY A 53 5.11 6.57 8.43
N SER A 54 4.89 6.12 7.20
CA SER A 54 3.62 5.62 6.72
C SER A 54 3.68 4.11 6.58
N THR A 55 2.51 3.49 6.43
CA THR A 55 2.41 2.08 6.05
C THR A 55 3.36 1.81 4.87
N LEU A 56 3.33 2.62 3.81
CA LEU A 56 4.17 2.44 2.60
C LEU A 56 5.68 2.50 2.85
N THR A 57 6.15 3.50 3.58
CA THR A 57 7.59 3.73 3.84
C THR A 57 8.14 2.88 4.98
N GLY A 58 7.28 2.08 5.62
CA GLY A 58 7.58 1.40 6.87
C GLY A 58 7.32 2.30 8.08
N VAL A 59 6.82 1.67 9.14
CA VAL A 59 6.48 2.33 10.41
C VAL A 59 7.59 2.03 11.40
N LYS A 60 8.13 3.07 12.03
CA LYS A 60 9.12 2.99 13.10
C LYS A 60 8.52 3.58 14.36
N LEU A 61 8.67 2.90 15.48
CA LEU A 61 8.26 3.34 16.80
C LEU A 61 9.51 3.86 17.53
N LEU A 62 9.50 5.14 17.89
CA LEU A 62 10.51 5.76 18.74
C LEU A 62 9.99 5.70 20.18
N LEU A 63 10.70 4.99 21.05
CA LEU A 63 10.28 4.76 22.43
C LEU A 63 11.50 4.83 23.36
N GLY A 64 11.51 5.79 24.29
CA GLY A 64 12.60 5.91 25.28
C GLY A 64 14.01 6.09 24.70
N GLY A 65 14.13 6.65 23.48
CA GLY A 65 15.41 6.79 22.76
C GLY A 65 15.77 5.61 21.84
N GLU A 66 15.04 4.50 21.90
CA GLU A 66 15.21 3.34 21.00
C GLU A 66 14.29 3.46 19.77
N THR A 67 14.76 3.01 18.61
CA THR A 67 13.95 2.95 17.37
C THR A 67 13.60 1.50 17.06
N ILE A 68 12.33 1.12 17.28
CA ILE A 68 11.79 -0.21 17.00
C ILE A 68 11.15 -0.19 15.61
N GLN A 69 11.56 -1.10 14.72
CA GLN A 69 10.95 -1.22 13.40
C GLN A 69 9.64 -2.02 13.49
N VAL A 70 8.51 -1.33 13.28
CA VAL A 70 7.17 -1.94 13.39
C VAL A 70 6.73 -2.56 12.08
N SER A 71 7.02 -1.91 10.95
CA SER A 71 6.72 -2.44 9.62
C SER A 71 7.88 -2.18 8.68
N ALA A 72 8.23 -3.19 7.88
CA ALA A 72 9.25 -3.05 6.85
C ALA A 72 8.79 -2.08 5.75
N PRO A 73 9.71 -1.30 5.15
CA PRO A 73 9.41 -0.57 3.93
C PRO A 73 9.03 -1.54 2.80
N ALA A 74 8.17 -1.08 1.89
CA ALA A 74 7.91 -1.84 0.66
C ALA A 74 9.22 -1.99 -0.13
N LYS A 75 9.41 -3.16 -0.77
CA LYS A 75 10.60 -3.41 -1.57
C LYS A 75 10.49 -2.69 -2.92
N TRP A 76 11.62 -2.31 -3.50
CA TRP A 76 11.66 -1.55 -4.76
C TRP A 76 10.84 -2.21 -5.88
N TYR A 77 10.86 -3.55 -6.00
CA TYR A 77 10.11 -4.26 -7.02
C TYR A 77 8.59 -4.15 -6.86
N GLU A 78 8.08 -3.96 -5.63
CA GLU A 78 6.64 -3.77 -5.39
C GLU A 78 6.17 -2.46 -6.02
N TYR A 79 7.02 -1.43 -5.99
CA TYR A 79 6.76 -0.17 -6.69
C TYR A 79 6.77 -0.33 -8.20
N VAL A 80 7.77 -1.05 -8.72
CA VAL A 80 7.86 -1.31 -10.17
C VAL A 80 6.63 -2.10 -10.66
N LEU A 81 6.27 -3.18 -9.98
CA LEU A 81 5.11 -4.01 -10.35
C LEU A 81 3.78 -3.25 -10.28
N ALA A 82 3.61 -2.36 -9.30
CA ALA A 82 2.39 -1.57 -9.18
C ALA A 82 2.31 -0.46 -10.23
N LEU A 83 3.45 0.12 -10.65
CA LEU A 83 3.49 1.18 -11.65
C LEU A 83 3.49 0.65 -13.09
N LEU A 84 3.88 -0.62 -13.29
CA LEU A 84 3.99 -1.25 -14.60
C LEU A 84 2.70 -1.15 -15.45
N PRO A 85 1.49 -1.41 -14.91
CA PRO A 85 0.26 -1.28 -15.69
C PRO A 85 -0.01 0.16 -16.15
N PHE A 86 0.32 1.14 -15.30
CA PHE A 86 0.17 2.56 -15.64
C PHE A 86 1.12 2.98 -16.77
N VAL A 87 2.39 2.55 -16.69
CA VAL A 87 3.37 2.83 -17.77
C VAL A 87 2.97 2.12 -19.06
N PHE A 88 2.48 0.88 -18.97
CA PHE A 88 1.99 0.13 -20.12
C PHE A 88 0.81 0.85 -20.80
N ASP A 89 -0.22 1.24 -20.03
CA ASP A 89 -1.39 1.97 -20.53
C ASP A 89 -1.00 3.29 -21.21
N MET A 90 -0.10 4.05 -20.58
CA MET A 90 0.39 5.32 -21.11
C MET A 90 1.15 5.18 -22.43
N ILE A 91 2.01 4.16 -22.55
CA ILE A 91 2.80 3.94 -23.78
C ILE A 91 1.90 3.36 -24.87
N TRP A 92 1.14 2.30 -24.57
CA TRP A 92 0.28 1.62 -25.54
C TRP A 92 -0.78 2.57 -26.09
N GLY A 93 -1.40 3.31 -25.19
CA GLY A 93 -2.43 4.28 -25.46
C GLY A 93 -2.02 5.49 -26.30
N ASN A 94 -0.73 5.73 -26.48
CA ASN A 94 -0.20 6.83 -27.27
C ASN A 94 0.31 6.37 -28.65
N ILE A 95 0.24 5.07 -28.97
CA ILE A 95 0.67 4.51 -30.26
C ILE A 95 -0.58 4.21 -31.10
N PRO A 96 -0.88 4.99 -32.16
CA PRO A 96 -2.09 4.80 -32.96
C PRO A 96 -2.20 3.42 -33.60
N ALA A 97 -1.08 2.84 -34.04
CA ALA A 97 -1.04 1.50 -34.62
C ALA A 97 -1.39 0.41 -33.59
N ALA A 98 -1.05 0.61 -32.31
CA ALA A 98 -1.37 -0.34 -31.24
C ALA A 98 -2.85 -0.30 -30.87
N LEU A 99 -3.47 0.88 -30.91
CA LEU A 99 -4.91 1.07 -30.68
C LEU A 99 -5.77 0.40 -31.75
N GLN A 100 -5.28 0.25 -32.98
CA GLN A 100 -6.00 -0.47 -34.04
C GLN A 100 -6.06 -1.98 -33.80
N MET A 101 -5.05 -2.56 -33.15
CA MET A 101 -4.99 -3.99 -32.85
C MET A 101 -5.65 -4.31 -31.50
N PHE A 102 -5.41 -3.47 -30.50
CA PHE A 102 -5.94 -3.63 -29.15
C PHE A 102 -6.33 -2.25 -28.59
N PRO A 103 -7.59 -1.81 -28.78
CA PRO A 103 -8.04 -0.51 -28.32
C PRO A 103 -8.06 -0.44 -26.79
N ILE A 104 -7.27 0.46 -26.22
CA ILE A 104 -7.24 0.74 -24.78
C ILE A 104 -7.58 2.21 -24.59
N VAL A 105 -8.46 2.53 -23.63
CA VAL A 105 -8.68 3.92 -23.23
C VAL A 105 -7.47 4.39 -22.44
N SER A 106 -6.72 5.33 -23.01
CA SER A 106 -5.57 5.96 -22.37
C SER A 106 -5.91 7.35 -21.81
N GLY A 107 -4.90 8.06 -21.33
CA GLY A 107 -5.06 9.42 -20.80
C GLY A 107 -5.67 9.43 -19.41
N ALA A 108 -6.62 10.33 -19.13
CA ALA A 108 -7.15 10.53 -17.78
C ALA A 108 -7.91 9.30 -17.26
N ILE A 109 -8.70 8.64 -18.11
CA ILE A 109 -9.54 7.49 -17.72
C ILE A 109 -8.67 6.26 -17.49
N GLY A 110 -7.81 5.90 -18.46
CA GLY A 110 -6.86 4.79 -18.32
C GLY A 110 -5.89 4.98 -17.17
N GLY A 111 -5.37 6.21 -17.02
CA GLY A 111 -4.51 6.59 -15.92
C GLY A 111 -5.18 6.45 -14.54
N LEU A 112 -6.46 6.84 -14.41
CA LEU A 112 -7.20 6.68 -13.15
C LEU A 112 -7.42 5.21 -12.81
N ILE A 113 -7.83 4.39 -13.78
CA ILE A 113 -8.06 2.95 -13.58
C ILE A 113 -6.75 2.26 -13.17
N CYS A 114 -5.65 2.56 -13.88
CA CYS A 114 -4.33 2.03 -13.55
C CYS A 114 -3.81 2.54 -12.21
N ALA A 115 -4.09 3.78 -11.82
CA ALA A 115 -3.72 4.31 -10.50
C ALA A 115 -4.48 3.60 -9.37
N VAL A 116 -5.78 3.36 -9.53
CA VAL A 116 -6.57 2.57 -8.57
C VAL A 116 -6.04 1.13 -8.51
N GLY A 117 -5.75 0.52 -9.66
CA GLY A 117 -5.13 -0.79 -9.76
C GLY A 117 -3.76 -0.87 -9.06
N ALA A 118 -2.93 0.17 -9.19
CA ALA A 118 -1.63 0.25 -8.53
C ALA A 118 -1.78 0.26 -7.00
N VAL A 119 -2.67 1.12 -6.47
CA VAL A 119 -2.97 1.19 -5.03
C VAL A 119 -3.49 -0.15 -4.51
N LEU A 120 -4.40 -0.80 -5.26
CA LEU A 120 -4.94 -2.10 -4.89
C LEU A 120 -3.86 -3.20 -4.91
N SER A 121 -2.98 -3.19 -5.91
CA SER A 121 -1.85 -4.10 -6.02
C SER A 121 -0.95 -4.01 -4.80
N PHE A 122 -0.54 -2.80 -4.40
CA PHE A 122 0.25 -2.59 -3.19
C PHE A 122 -0.41 -3.12 -1.93
N PHE A 123 -1.72 -2.87 -1.79
CA PHE A 123 -2.47 -3.32 -0.62
C PHE A 123 -2.50 -4.85 -0.52
N LEU A 124 -2.75 -5.53 -1.64
CA LEU A 124 -2.79 -6.98 -1.72
C LEU A 124 -1.40 -7.61 -1.53
N MET A 125 -0.35 -7.00 -2.11
CA MET A 125 1.03 -7.42 -1.88
C MET A 125 1.43 -7.31 -0.41
N ARG A 126 0.94 -6.31 0.33
CA ARG A 126 1.25 -6.17 1.76
C ARG A 126 0.58 -7.21 2.65
N LYS A 127 -0.53 -7.81 2.23
CA LYS A 127 -1.19 -8.90 2.97
C LYS A 127 -0.44 -10.23 2.86
N THR A 128 0.53 -10.34 1.95
CA THR A 128 1.23 -11.58 1.66
C THR A 128 2.71 -11.48 2.00
N SER A 129 3.24 -12.45 2.73
CA SER A 129 4.67 -12.49 3.08
C SER A 129 5.54 -13.12 1.98
N LYS A 130 4.95 -14.01 1.16
CA LYS A 130 5.63 -14.75 0.09
C LYS A 130 5.93 -13.85 -1.11
N TRP A 131 7.19 -13.78 -1.52
CA TRP A 131 7.62 -12.86 -2.58
C TRP A 131 7.01 -13.18 -3.96
N TRP A 132 6.93 -14.46 -4.36
CA TRP A 132 6.29 -14.88 -5.61
C TRP A 132 4.82 -14.48 -5.70
N LEU A 133 4.09 -14.58 -4.59
CA LEU A 133 2.67 -14.24 -4.54
C LEU A 133 2.45 -12.74 -4.77
N LYS A 134 3.39 -11.90 -4.31
CA LYS A 134 3.35 -10.45 -4.59
C LYS A 134 3.50 -10.15 -6.08
N VAL A 135 4.38 -10.86 -6.76
CA VAL A 135 4.57 -10.71 -8.22
C VAL A 135 3.29 -11.10 -8.97
N ILE A 136 2.70 -12.25 -8.62
CA ILE A 136 1.45 -12.72 -9.22
C ILE A 136 0.32 -11.70 -9.00
N ILE A 137 0.19 -11.15 -7.79
CA ILE A 137 -0.81 -10.12 -7.48
C ILE A 137 -0.63 -8.89 -8.37
N GLY A 138 0.60 -8.40 -8.53
CA GLY A 138 0.87 -7.21 -9.35
C GLY A 138 0.50 -7.42 -10.81
N ILE A 139 0.88 -8.57 -11.38
CA ILE A 139 0.55 -8.93 -12.76
C ILE A 139 -0.96 -9.12 -12.92
N ALA A 140 -1.62 -9.83 -12.00
CA ALA A 140 -3.05 -10.10 -12.06
C ALA A 140 -3.88 -8.81 -11.99
N VAL A 141 -3.60 -7.93 -11.02
CA VAL A 141 -4.30 -6.65 -10.88
C VAL A 141 -4.00 -5.74 -12.07
N GLY A 142 -2.75 -5.74 -12.56
CA GLY A 142 -2.37 -5.02 -13.77
C GLY A 142 -3.13 -5.47 -15.01
N ALA A 143 -3.22 -6.78 -15.23
CA ALA A 143 -3.99 -7.35 -16.33
C ALA A 143 -5.48 -7.00 -16.23
N VAL A 144 -6.06 -7.06 -15.03
CA VAL A 144 -7.46 -6.65 -14.81
C VAL A 144 -7.65 -5.17 -15.12
N ALA A 145 -6.75 -4.29 -14.69
CA ALA A 145 -6.84 -2.86 -14.99
C ALA A 145 -6.82 -2.60 -16.51
N ILE A 146 -5.89 -3.23 -17.22
CA ILE A 146 -5.79 -3.14 -18.69
C ILE A 146 -7.04 -3.68 -19.38
N LEU A 147 -7.58 -4.81 -18.91
CA LEU A 147 -8.81 -5.39 -19.46
C LEU A 147 -10.03 -4.48 -19.24
N ILE A 148 -10.09 -3.76 -18.12
CA ILE A 148 -11.14 -2.75 -17.88
C ILE A 148 -10.97 -1.59 -18.87
N CYS A 149 -9.75 -1.07 -19.05
CA CYS A 149 -9.48 -0.01 -20.04
C CYS A 149 -9.84 -0.45 -21.47
N TYR A 150 -9.57 -1.72 -21.81
CA TYR A 150 -9.96 -2.32 -23.09
C TYR A 150 -11.48 -2.44 -23.24
N ALA A 151 -12.18 -2.93 -22.22
CA ALA A 151 -13.64 -3.06 -22.24
C ALA A 151 -14.35 -1.73 -22.42
N ILE A 152 -13.85 -0.66 -21.77
CA ILE A 152 -14.37 0.70 -21.96
C ILE A 152 -14.10 1.20 -23.39
N ALA A 153 -12.93 0.91 -23.95
CA ALA A 153 -12.60 1.33 -25.30
C ALA A 153 -13.52 0.68 -26.33
N LEU A 154 -13.77 -0.63 -26.18
CA LEU A 154 -14.75 -1.35 -26.99
C LEU A 154 -16.15 -0.76 -26.86
N ALA A 155 -16.59 -0.45 -25.63
CA ALA A 155 -17.90 0.14 -25.40
C ALA A 155 -18.05 1.49 -26.13
N ILE A 156 -17.01 2.34 -26.10
CA ILE A 156 -16.99 3.63 -26.81
C ILE A 156 -16.99 3.43 -28.32
N LEU A 157 -16.21 2.47 -28.84
CA LEU A 157 -16.14 2.20 -30.29
C LEU A 157 -17.41 1.54 -30.84
N SER A 158 -18.19 0.86 -29.98
CA SER A 158 -19.47 0.23 -30.33
C SER A 158 -20.69 1.15 -30.21
N ALA A 159 -20.53 2.34 -29.62
CA ALA A 159 -21.56 3.35 -29.42
C ALA A 159 -21.63 4.31 -30.61
#